data_AF-A0A409VY84-F1
#
_entry.id   AF-A0A409VY84-F1
#
_cell.length_a   1.000
_cell.length_b   1.000
_cell.length_c   1.000
_cell.angle_alpha   90.00
_cell.angle_beta   90.00
_cell.angle_gamma   90.00
#
_symmetry.space_group_name_H-M   'P 1'
#
loop_
_entity.id
_entity.type
_entity.pdbx_description
1 polymer ?
#
loop_
_entity_poly.entity_id
_entity_poly.type
_entity_poly.pdbx_seq_one_letter_code
_entity_poly.pdbx_strand_id
1 'polypeptide(L)'
;MRFFYTALLLAPFTFTWALPGSSERAICDVDNATDRSQSIWIGKNKNVEVYTVSCPTATQKDTRDFGVLSPRQTSTPANANRKYFTGNTNCFTPSGGGPDPNECHVISDALLFESENTGKQPLIFPNNTVVMQFRSCKTFFLNQAQGPLAYCRSDWASLVDFLAFNCQATQNAHGGLCVAQDGRWFVQLTSAQVLSSPAENGFCDVNNAASRSKSSWIGKDKNVEVYTVSCPTSRQDDGQELQRLTPRQTPTNVCGAQCEPDPRMTMQFDIRGISNTNCFTPSGGGPDPNECNVIGDALRYASENTGAIFPIGLSPNNTIVMQYRTCKTFFLNQDLGPLAYCRTDWAALIDWLAFNCQATQNAHGGNCVAKDQRWFVQLSDLNSQSHLTLNS
;
A
#
# COMPACT_ATOMS: atom_id res chain seq x y z
N MET A 1 -76.22 6.95 -7.89
CA MET A 1 -75.16 6.40 -7.02
C MET A 1 -73.83 6.57 -7.74
N ARG A 2 -72.96 7.47 -7.26
CA ARG A 2 -71.61 7.66 -7.80
C ARG A 2 -70.62 7.12 -6.75
N PHE A 3 -69.89 6.08 -7.10
CA PHE A 3 -68.85 5.48 -6.25
C PHE A 3 -67.54 6.24 -6.44
N PHE A 4 -67.02 6.81 -5.35
CA PHE A 4 -65.66 7.35 -5.27
C PHE A 4 -64.71 6.23 -4.85
N TYR A 5 -63.76 5.87 -5.72
CA TYR A 5 -62.61 5.03 -5.36
C TYR A 5 -61.50 5.91 -4.81
N THR A 6 -61.14 5.72 -3.55
CA THR A 6 -60.01 6.40 -2.90
C THR A 6 -58.81 5.46 -2.99
N ALA A 7 -57.81 5.80 -3.82
CA ALA A 7 -56.58 5.04 -3.93
C ALA A 7 -55.65 5.38 -2.76
N LEU A 8 -55.41 4.40 -1.88
CA LEU A 8 -54.48 4.50 -0.76
C LEU A 8 -53.06 4.22 -1.26
N LEU A 9 -52.22 5.26 -1.37
CA LEU A 9 -50.80 5.15 -1.70
C LEU A 9 -50.02 4.70 -0.44
N LEU A 10 -49.60 3.44 -0.41
CA LEU A 10 -48.65 2.92 0.58
C LEU A 10 -47.22 3.27 0.13
N ALA A 11 -46.55 4.15 0.88
CA ALA A 11 -45.14 4.43 0.69
C ALA A 11 -44.28 3.25 1.19
N PRO A 12 -43.27 2.80 0.43
CA PRO A 12 -42.36 1.74 0.89
C PRO A 12 -41.42 2.28 1.97
N PHE A 13 -41.54 1.75 3.19
CA PHE A 13 -40.55 1.93 4.25
C PHE A 13 -39.33 1.06 3.93
N THR A 14 -38.23 1.68 3.50
CA THR A 14 -36.94 1.00 3.40
C THR A 14 -36.27 1.01 4.77
N PHE A 15 -36.33 -0.13 5.46
CA PHE A 15 -35.53 -0.37 6.67
C PHE A 15 -34.07 -0.55 6.28
N THR A 16 -33.24 0.47 6.51
CA THR A 16 -31.78 0.36 6.42
C THR A 16 -31.26 -0.18 7.75
N TRP A 17 -30.87 -1.45 7.79
CA TRP A 17 -30.18 -2.03 8.94
C TRP A 17 -28.71 -1.61 8.89
N ALA A 18 -28.29 -0.73 9.80
CA ALA A 18 -26.88 -0.44 10.00
C ALA A 18 -26.24 -1.64 10.72
N LEU A 19 -25.45 -2.43 9.99
CA LEU A 19 -24.60 -3.45 10.61
C LEU A 19 -23.49 -2.73 11.40
N PRO A 20 -23.16 -3.18 12.63
CA PRO A 20 -22.06 -2.62 13.38
C PRO A 20 -20.76 -2.81 12.57
N GLY A 21 -20.16 -1.70 12.14
CA GLY A 21 -18.88 -1.74 11.43
C GLY A 21 -17.80 -2.31 12.35
N SER A 22 -17.14 -3.38 11.92
CA SER A 22 -15.95 -3.87 12.59
C SER A 22 -14.81 -2.91 12.28
N SER A 23 -14.47 -2.04 13.22
CA SER A 23 -13.26 -1.23 13.12
C SER A 23 -12.04 -2.14 13.21
N GLU A 24 -11.00 -1.82 12.44
CA GLU A 24 -9.68 -2.40 12.62
C GLU A 24 -9.28 -2.24 14.10
N ARG A 25 -8.85 -3.34 14.73
CA ARG A 25 -8.34 -3.23 16.11
C ARG A 25 -6.99 -2.56 15.99
N ALA A 26 -6.77 -1.50 16.77
CA ALA A 26 -5.47 -0.88 16.89
C ALA A 26 -4.47 -1.92 17.39
N ILE A 27 -3.79 -2.56 16.46
CA ILE A 27 -2.52 -3.21 16.71
C ILE A 27 -1.62 -2.05 17.11
N CYS A 28 -0.87 -2.22 18.19
CA CYS A 28 0.25 -1.34 18.51
C CYS A 28 0.94 -0.95 17.21
N ASP A 29 1.12 0.34 16.98
CA ASP A 29 1.61 0.91 15.74
C ASP A 29 2.86 0.16 15.27
N VAL A 30 2.66 -0.87 14.44
CA VAL A 30 3.68 -1.89 14.15
C VAL A 30 4.78 -1.25 13.33
N ASP A 31 4.41 -0.23 12.58
CA ASP A 31 5.29 0.55 11.74
C ASP A 31 6.11 1.54 12.60
N ASN A 32 5.56 2.09 13.70
CA ASN A 32 6.32 2.95 14.62
C ASN A 32 6.92 2.25 15.85
N ALA A 33 6.84 0.92 15.93
CA ALA A 33 7.38 0.22 17.09
C ALA A 33 8.92 0.21 17.08
N THR A 34 9.51 0.76 18.15
CA THR A 34 10.97 0.82 18.33
C THR A 34 11.62 -0.54 18.57
N ASP A 35 10.84 -1.51 19.06
CA ASP A 35 11.31 -2.84 19.47
C ASP A 35 10.96 -3.91 18.42
N ARG A 36 11.44 -3.72 17.19
CA ARG A 36 11.36 -4.71 16.12
C ARG A 36 12.52 -5.70 16.22
N SER A 37 12.23 -7.01 16.25
CA SER A 37 13.26 -8.04 16.20
C SER A 37 13.97 -8.06 14.83
N GLN A 38 15.12 -8.73 14.77
CA GLN A 38 15.71 -9.08 13.47
C GLN A 38 14.71 -9.88 12.62
N SER A 39 14.62 -9.53 11.34
CA SER A 39 13.82 -10.26 10.37
C SER A 39 14.47 -11.60 10.03
N ILE A 40 13.63 -12.63 9.92
CA ILE A 40 14.00 -13.94 9.37
C ILE A 40 13.14 -14.23 8.14
N TRP A 41 13.68 -15.00 7.20
CA TRP A 41 12.96 -15.37 5.98
C TRP A 41 12.54 -16.85 6.03
N ILE A 42 11.27 -17.13 5.79
CA ILE A 42 10.70 -18.48 5.90
C ILE A 42 10.15 -19.00 4.57
N GLY A 43 9.78 -20.28 4.58
CA GLY A 43 9.18 -20.96 3.43
C GLY A 43 10.22 -21.55 2.47
N LYS A 44 9.73 -22.34 1.51
CA LYS A 44 10.56 -23.08 0.54
C LYS A 44 11.51 -22.17 -0.24
N ASN A 45 11.04 -20.99 -0.63
CA ASN A 45 11.78 -20.02 -1.41
C ASN A 45 12.43 -18.90 -0.58
N LYS A 46 12.29 -18.93 0.76
CA LYS A 46 12.81 -17.91 1.69
C LYS A 46 12.42 -16.49 1.27
N ASN A 47 11.18 -16.32 0.88
CA ASN A 47 10.62 -15.08 0.32
C ASN A 47 9.58 -14.41 1.24
N VAL A 48 9.20 -15.06 2.35
CA VAL A 48 8.27 -14.47 3.34
C VAL A 48 9.09 -13.92 4.50
N GLU A 49 8.99 -12.62 4.74
CA GLU A 49 9.65 -11.95 5.87
C GLU A 49 8.83 -12.19 7.15
N VAL A 50 9.51 -12.55 8.24
CA VAL A 50 8.92 -12.70 9.57
C VAL A 50 9.72 -11.90 10.57
N TYR A 51 9.04 -11.12 11.39
CA TYR A 51 9.63 -10.43 12.53
C TYR A 51 8.61 -10.33 13.65
N THR A 52 9.09 -10.13 14.87
CA THR A 52 8.24 -9.82 16.01
C THR A 52 8.37 -8.38 16.39
N VAL A 53 7.27 -7.78 16.79
CA VAL A 53 7.22 -6.45 17.36
C VAL A 53 6.77 -6.57 18.80
N SER A 54 7.59 -6.08 19.73
CA SER A 54 7.18 -5.93 21.12
C SER A 54 6.50 -4.60 21.29
N CYS A 55 5.26 -4.66 21.75
CA CYS A 55 4.49 -3.46 21.95
C CYS A 55 4.67 -3.04 23.40
N PRO A 56 5.19 -1.83 23.67
CA PRO A 56 5.19 -1.32 25.04
C PRO A 56 3.76 -1.47 25.51
N THR A 57 3.54 -2.10 26.66
CA THR A 57 2.22 -2.12 27.29
C THR A 57 1.81 -0.66 27.38
N ALA A 58 0.97 -0.21 26.43
CA ALA A 58 0.32 1.07 26.52
C ALA A 58 -0.24 1.07 27.93
N THR A 59 0.23 2.00 28.77
CA THR A 59 -0.22 2.12 30.15
C THR A 59 -1.72 1.89 30.11
N GLN A 60 -2.14 0.77 30.67
CA GLN A 60 -3.42 0.08 30.41
C GLN A 60 -4.55 0.87 31.08
N LYS A 61 -4.62 2.17 30.77
CA LYS A 61 -5.42 3.18 31.45
C LYS A 61 -6.80 3.31 30.84
N ASP A 62 -6.99 2.70 29.66
CA ASP A 62 -8.30 2.37 29.10
C ASP A 62 -8.52 0.85 29.16
N THR A 63 -8.46 0.28 30.36
CA THR A 63 -9.40 -0.81 30.69
C THR A 63 -10.81 -0.25 30.56
N ARG A 64 -11.35 -0.19 29.34
CA ARG A 64 -12.79 -0.36 29.19
C ARG A 64 -13.10 -1.70 29.81
N ASP A 65 -14.04 -1.63 30.74
CA ASP A 65 -14.62 -2.66 31.59
C ASP A 65 -15.22 -3.81 30.77
N PHE A 66 -14.40 -4.52 30.01
CA PHE A 66 -14.71 -5.87 29.56
C PHE A 66 -14.49 -6.76 30.77
N GLY A 67 -15.61 -7.00 31.48
CA GLY A 67 -15.66 -7.74 32.72
C GLY A 67 -14.67 -8.89 32.76
N VAL A 68 -13.89 -8.91 33.84
CA VAL A 68 -12.95 -9.96 34.23
C VAL A 68 -13.44 -11.33 33.75
N LEU A 69 -12.88 -11.82 32.64
CA LEU A 69 -13.05 -13.20 32.25
C LEU A 69 -12.33 -14.04 33.29
N SER A 70 -13.11 -14.61 34.20
CA SER A 70 -12.65 -15.51 35.25
C SER A 70 -11.82 -16.64 34.65
N PRO A 71 -10.62 -16.93 35.18
CA PRO A 71 -9.75 -17.97 34.66
C PRO A 71 -10.37 -19.32 34.97
N ARG A 72 -10.99 -19.94 33.97
CA ARG A 72 -11.26 -21.38 33.98
C ARG A 72 -10.73 -22.02 32.72
N GLN A 73 -9.41 -22.19 32.65
CA GLN A 73 -8.82 -23.16 31.73
C GLN A 73 -7.79 -24.01 32.46
N THR A 74 -8.15 -25.28 32.61
CA THR A 74 -7.26 -26.38 32.92
C THR A 74 -6.19 -26.51 31.86
N SER A 75 -4.95 -26.73 32.29
CA SER A 75 -3.73 -26.97 31.51
C SER A 75 -3.75 -28.33 30.80
N THR A 76 -4.69 -28.52 29.89
CA THR A 76 -4.66 -29.60 28.90
C THR A 76 -4.57 -28.98 27.52
N PRO A 77 -3.51 -29.26 26.73
CA PRO A 77 -3.45 -28.82 25.34
C PRO A 77 -4.63 -29.45 24.60
N ALA A 78 -5.61 -28.63 24.24
CA ALA A 78 -6.71 -29.07 23.40
C ALA A 78 -6.12 -29.43 22.04
N ASN A 79 -6.15 -30.72 21.70
CA ASN A 79 -5.86 -31.21 20.35
C ASN A 79 -6.86 -30.55 19.37
N ALA A 80 -6.38 -29.58 18.59
CA ALA A 80 -7.12 -28.85 17.57
C ALA A 80 -7.37 -29.68 16.29
N ASN A 81 -7.78 -30.94 16.41
CA ASN A 81 -8.13 -31.80 15.26
C ASN A 81 -9.54 -31.53 14.71
N ARG A 82 -10.10 -30.33 14.90
CA ARG A 82 -11.39 -29.94 14.31
C ARG A 82 -11.09 -28.96 13.17
N LYS A 83 -11.37 -29.42 11.95
CA LYS A 83 -11.11 -28.81 10.61
C LYS A 83 -11.79 -27.44 10.37
N TYR A 84 -12.31 -26.77 11.40
CA TYR A 84 -12.98 -25.49 11.29
C TYR A 84 -12.58 -24.61 12.47
N PHE A 85 -12.00 -23.46 12.14
CA PHE A 85 -11.59 -22.40 13.06
C PHE A 85 -12.64 -22.11 14.12
N THR A 86 -12.25 -22.12 15.40
CA THR A 86 -13.14 -21.78 16.54
C THR A 86 -13.07 -20.29 16.86
N GLY A 87 -13.00 -19.43 15.85
CA GLY A 87 -12.89 -17.98 16.00
C GLY A 87 -13.98 -17.22 15.26
N ASN A 88 -14.32 -16.03 15.75
CA ASN A 88 -15.22 -15.13 15.06
C ASN A 88 -14.43 -14.37 13.99
N THR A 89 -14.81 -14.56 12.73
CA THR A 89 -14.20 -13.88 11.58
C THR A 89 -15.02 -12.66 11.18
N ASN A 90 -14.36 -11.51 11.02
CA ASN A 90 -14.99 -10.28 10.53
C ASN A 90 -14.12 -9.71 9.41
N CYS A 91 -14.75 -9.25 8.33
CA CYS A 91 -14.05 -8.51 7.28
C CYS A 91 -14.17 -7.01 7.54
N PHE A 92 -13.09 -6.28 7.33
CA PHE A 92 -13.09 -4.83 7.50
C PHE A 92 -13.77 -4.18 6.28
N THR A 93 -15.02 -3.74 6.47
CA THR A 93 -15.87 -3.12 5.46
C THR A 93 -16.47 -1.81 6.01
N PRO A 94 -16.82 -0.82 5.15
CA PRO A 94 -16.62 -0.78 3.70
C PRO A 94 -15.28 -0.12 3.33
N SER A 95 -14.34 -0.88 2.77
CA SER A 95 -13.20 -0.29 2.06
C SER A 95 -12.64 -1.34 1.09
N GLY A 96 -12.55 -1.02 -0.20
CA GLY A 96 -11.86 -1.87 -1.18
C GLY A 96 -10.34 -1.93 -0.94
N GLY A 97 -9.62 -2.66 -1.79
CA GLY A 97 -8.15 -2.74 -1.72
C GLY A 97 -7.60 -3.78 -0.73
N GLY A 98 -8.37 -4.82 -0.42
CA GLY A 98 -7.88 -5.93 0.40
C GLY A 98 -6.73 -6.70 -0.23
N PRO A 99 -6.02 -7.51 0.58
CA PRO A 99 -4.81 -8.20 0.15
C PRO A 99 -5.08 -9.15 -1.02
N ASP A 100 -4.12 -9.30 -1.95
CA ASP A 100 -4.21 -10.30 -3.03
C ASP A 100 -4.21 -11.72 -2.43
N PRO A 101 -5.27 -12.53 -2.64
CA PRO A 101 -5.33 -13.89 -2.12
C PRO A 101 -4.15 -14.78 -2.56
N ASN A 102 -3.61 -14.57 -3.76
CA ASN A 102 -2.48 -15.35 -4.26
C ASN A 102 -1.19 -15.02 -3.51
N GLU A 103 -1.00 -13.75 -3.12
CA GLU A 103 0.17 -13.33 -2.36
C GLU A 103 0.07 -13.79 -0.90
N CYS A 104 -1.13 -13.77 -0.32
CA CYS A 104 -1.37 -14.39 0.99
C CYS A 104 -1.19 -15.90 0.97
N HIS A 105 -1.50 -16.56 -0.14
CA HIS A 105 -1.26 -17.99 -0.30
C HIS A 105 0.23 -18.35 -0.18
N VAL A 106 1.14 -17.46 -0.62
CA VAL A 106 2.59 -17.64 -0.42
C VAL A 106 2.96 -17.65 1.06
N ILE A 107 2.33 -16.81 1.89
CA ILE A 107 2.51 -16.83 3.36
C ILE A 107 1.98 -18.13 3.96
N SER A 108 0.80 -18.58 3.51
CA SER A 108 0.20 -19.85 3.92
C SER A 108 1.11 -21.04 3.60
N ASP A 109 1.60 -21.14 2.37
CA ASP A 109 2.55 -22.17 1.91
C ASP A 109 3.85 -22.14 2.71
N ALA A 110 4.36 -20.94 3.03
CA ALA A 110 5.56 -20.80 3.84
C ALA A 110 5.35 -21.31 5.28
N LEU A 111 4.19 -21.03 5.89
CA LEU A 111 3.81 -21.54 7.20
C LEU A 111 3.67 -23.07 7.20
N LEU A 112 3.05 -23.65 6.16
CA LEU A 112 2.93 -25.10 5.99
C LEU A 112 4.31 -25.75 5.83
N PHE A 113 5.16 -25.19 4.98
CA PHE A 113 6.53 -25.66 4.80
C PHE A 113 7.31 -25.66 6.12
N GLU A 114 7.28 -24.57 6.89
CA GLU A 114 7.93 -24.53 8.21
C GLU A 114 7.28 -25.52 9.20
N SER A 115 5.97 -25.75 9.12
CA SER A 115 5.29 -26.76 9.94
C SER A 115 5.84 -28.17 9.73
N GLU A 116 6.23 -28.51 8.50
CA GLU A 116 6.78 -29.81 8.13
C GLU A 116 8.28 -29.94 8.44
N ASN A 117 9.04 -28.84 8.40
CA ASN A 117 10.50 -28.88 8.37
C ASN A 117 11.18 -28.46 9.70
N THR A 118 10.63 -27.50 10.45
CA THR A 118 11.26 -26.98 11.68
C THR A 118 10.68 -27.55 12.97
N GLY A 119 9.66 -28.41 12.88
CA GLY A 119 9.00 -28.97 14.06
C GLY A 119 8.21 -27.91 14.84
N LYS A 120 7.90 -28.21 16.11
CA LYS A 120 6.84 -27.62 16.96
C LYS A 120 6.44 -26.15 16.72
N GLN A 121 5.13 -25.94 16.95
CA GLN A 121 4.39 -24.68 17.09
C GLN A 121 5.24 -23.54 17.67
N PRO A 122 5.30 -22.35 17.03
CA PRO A 122 5.96 -21.20 17.64
C PRO A 122 5.28 -20.87 18.98
N LEU A 123 6.10 -20.57 19.99
CA LEU A 123 5.63 -19.93 21.21
C LEU A 123 5.52 -18.44 20.93
N ILE A 124 4.29 -17.93 20.99
CA ILE A 124 3.98 -16.51 20.84
C ILE A 124 3.85 -15.94 22.23
N PHE A 125 4.80 -15.09 22.64
CA PHE A 125 4.80 -14.51 23.97
C PHE A 125 3.74 -13.39 24.09
N PRO A 126 3.21 -13.14 25.30
CA PRO A 126 2.32 -12.01 25.54
C PRO A 126 2.95 -10.69 25.08
N ASN A 127 2.12 -9.76 24.60
CA ASN A 127 2.52 -8.42 24.11
C ASN A 127 3.48 -8.42 22.90
N ASN A 128 3.76 -9.60 22.32
CA ASN A 128 4.45 -9.69 21.05
C ASN A 128 3.45 -9.90 19.93
N THR A 129 3.60 -9.11 18.87
CA THR A 129 2.94 -9.30 17.59
C THR A 129 3.91 -10.01 16.67
N VAL A 130 3.56 -11.19 16.18
CA VAL A 130 4.30 -11.82 15.08
C VAL A 130 3.75 -11.27 13.78
N VAL A 131 4.62 -10.70 12.96
CA VAL A 131 4.27 -10.14 11.66
C VAL A 131 4.87 -11.02 10.58
N MET A 132 4.07 -11.37 9.58
CA MET A 132 4.57 -11.99 8.35
C MET A 132 4.13 -11.17 7.16
N GLN A 133 5.06 -10.96 6.22
CA GLN A 133 4.82 -10.15 5.04
C GLN A 133 5.37 -10.82 3.79
N PHE A 134 4.56 -10.77 2.73
CA PHE A 134 4.96 -11.08 1.37
C PHE A 134 4.25 -10.11 0.43
N ARG A 135 5.02 -9.22 -0.21
CA ARG A 135 4.49 -8.22 -1.16
C ARG A 135 3.30 -7.46 -0.57
N SER A 136 2.10 -7.58 -1.17
CA SER A 136 0.88 -6.89 -0.74
C SER A 136 0.10 -7.61 0.36
N CYS A 137 0.55 -8.77 0.84
CA CYS A 137 -0.09 -9.46 1.96
C CYS A 137 0.70 -9.29 3.26
N LYS A 138 0.01 -8.85 4.31
CA LYS A 138 0.56 -8.78 5.68
C LYS A 138 -0.40 -9.45 6.65
N THR A 139 0.13 -10.36 7.48
CA THR A 139 -0.62 -11.00 8.56
C THR A 139 0.05 -10.75 9.91
N PHE A 140 -0.79 -10.54 10.92
CA PHE A 140 -0.39 -10.32 12.30
C PHE A 140 -0.98 -11.41 13.17
N PHE A 141 -0.19 -11.91 14.11
CA PHE A 141 -0.68 -12.72 15.22
C PHE A 141 -0.38 -11.99 16.52
N LEU A 142 -1.42 -11.61 17.26
CA LEU A 142 -1.27 -11.04 18.59
C LEU A 142 -1.69 -12.05 19.66
N ASN A 143 -0.80 -12.29 20.62
CA ASN A 143 -1.14 -13.02 21.85
C ASN A 143 -1.54 -12.03 22.96
N GLN A 144 -2.82 -12.08 23.35
CA GLN A 144 -3.41 -11.31 24.44
C GLN A 144 -3.55 -12.14 25.73
N ALA A 145 -3.15 -13.41 25.73
CA ALA A 145 -3.14 -14.25 26.91
C ALA A 145 -2.05 -13.78 27.90
N GLN A 146 -2.22 -14.16 29.18
CA GLN A 146 -1.24 -13.85 30.22
C GLN A 146 0.07 -14.65 30.11
N GLY A 147 0.11 -15.69 29.27
CA GLY A 147 1.27 -16.56 29.10
C GLY A 147 1.54 -16.90 27.64
N PRO A 148 2.68 -17.55 27.35
CA PRO A 148 3.03 -17.97 25.99
C PRO A 148 1.93 -18.86 25.39
N LEU A 149 1.55 -18.56 24.15
CA LEU A 149 0.59 -19.34 23.39
C LEU A 149 1.35 -20.19 22.38
N ALA A 150 1.16 -21.51 22.41
CA ALA A 150 1.61 -22.40 21.34
C ALA A 150 0.50 -22.49 20.29
N TYR A 151 0.80 -22.10 19.04
CA TYR A 151 -0.19 -22.09 17.96
C TYR A 151 0.28 -22.90 16.75
N CYS A 152 -0.60 -23.71 16.16
CA CYS A 152 -0.30 -24.50 14.95
C CYS A 152 0.00 -23.57 13.76
N ARG A 153 1.17 -23.75 13.14
CA ARG A 153 1.48 -23.05 11.86
C ARG A 153 0.48 -23.43 10.77
N SER A 154 0.05 -24.69 10.70
CA SER A 154 -0.98 -25.17 9.76
C SER A 154 -2.34 -24.49 9.94
N ASP A 155 -2.73 -24.22 11.18
CA ASP A 155 -3.99 -23.54 11.48
C ASP A 155 -3.85 -22.06 11.11
N TRP A 156 -2.70 -21.44 11.39
CA TRP A 156 -2.47 -20.05 10.97
C TRP A 156 -2.48 -19.94 9.44
N ALA A 157 -1.81 -20.85 8.73
CA ALA A 157 -1.79 -20.90 7.28
C ALA A 157 -3.21 -20.97 6.69
N SER A 158 -4.01 -21.93 7.16
CA SER A 158 -5.39 -22.11 6.73
C SER A 158 -6.27 -20.88 7.03
N LEU A 159 -5.93 -20.09 8.06
CA LEU A 159 -6.66 -18.88 8.43
C LEU A 159 -6.28 -17.69 7.55
N VAL A 160 -4.99 -17.56 7.22
CA VAL A 160 -4.50 -16.57 6.26
C VAL A 160 -5.17 -16.79 4.91
N ASP A 161 -5.20 -18.02 4.40
CA ASP A 161 -5.91 -18.35 3.14
C ASP A 161 -7.41 -18.02 3.23
N PHE A 162 -8.07 -18.44 4.32
CA PHE A 162 -9.49 -18.18 4.50
C PHE A 162 -9.80 -16.68 4.51
N LEU A 163 -9.10 -15.89 5.32
CA LEU A 163 -9.30 -14.45 5.39
C LEU A 163 -8.97 -13.77 4.07
N ALA A 164 -7.93 -14.21 3.36
CA ALA A 164 -7.53 -13.59 2.10
C ALA A 164 -8.62 -13.77 1.03
N PHE A 165 -9.16 -14.99 0.87
CA PHE A 165 -10.21 -15.23 -0.11
C PHE A 165 -11.56 -14.59 0.25
N ASN A 166 -11.90 -14.51 1.54
CA ASN A 166 -13.22 -14.05 2.00
C ASN A 166 -13.26 -12.58 2.43
N CYS A 167 -12.11 -11.93 2.64
CA CYS A 167 -12.01 -10.53 3.09
C CYS A 167 -11.08 -9.71 2.18
N GLN A 168 -11.23 -9.87 0.87
CA GLN A 168 -10.51 -9.13 -0.18
C GLN A 168 -11.37 -8.06 -0.87
N ALA A 169 -10.77 -7.36 -1.83
CA ALA A 169 -11.39 -6.30 -2.61
C ALA A 169 -12.72 -6.72 -3.29
N THR A 170 -12.85 -7.96 -3.77
CA THR A 170 -14.11 -8.47 -4.37
C THR A 170 -15.29 -8.50 -3.39
N GLN A 171 -15.00 -8.50 -2.09
CA GLN A 171 -15.98 -8.43 -1.00
C GLN A 171 -16.11 -7.02 -0.41
N ASN A 172 -15.54 -6.00 -1.09
CA ASN A 172 -15.44 -4.63 -0.60
C ASN A 172 -14.78 -4.53 0.79
N ALA A 173 -13.81 -5.42 1.04
CA ALA A 173 -13.04 -5.49 2.26
C ALA A 173 -11.55 -5.20 2.00
N HIS A 174 -10.88 -4.62 3.00
CA HIS A 174 -9.46 -4.29 2.96
C HIS A 174 -8.60 -5.24 3.80
N GLY A 175 -9.22 -6.31 4.30
CA GLY A 175 -8.61 -7.25 5.23
C GLY A 175 -9.65 -7.89 6.13
N GLY A 176 -9.20 -8.75 7.03
CA GLY A 176 -10.06 -9.45 7.97
C GLY A 176 -9.39 -9.73 9.30
N LEU A 177 -10.22 -10.02 10.28
CA LEU A 177 -9.85 -10.32 11.65
C LEU A 177 -10.49 -11.64 12.07
N CYS A 178 -9.70 -12.56 12.60
CA CYS A 178 -10.21 -13.70 13.32
C CYS A 178 -9.80 -13.60 14.79
N VAL A 179 -10.79 -13.57 15.68
CA VAL A 179 -10.58 -13.51 17.13
C VAL A 179 -10.95 -14.85 17.75
N ALA A 180 -10.11 -15.36 18.64
CA ALA A 180 -10.42 -16.54 19.45
C ALA A 180 -11.76 -16.35 20.19
N GLN A 181 -12.55 -17.42 20.35
CA GLN A 181 -13.79 -17.37 21.15
C GLN A 181 -13.58 -16.85 22.58
N ASP A 182 -12.42 -17.14 23.18
CA ASP A 182 -12.05 -16.66 24.51
C ASP A 182 -11.30 -15.32 24.50
N GLY A 183 -11.15 -14.69 23.33
CA GLY A 183 -10.50 -13.40 23.15
C GLY A 183 -9.00 -13.37 23.45
N ARG A 184 -8.35 -14.52 23.66
CA ARG A 184 -6.93 -14.57 24.06
C ARG A 184 -5.94 -14.33 22.95
N TRP A 185 -6.37 -14.45 21.70
CA TRP A 185 -5.53 -14.15 20.55
C TRP A 185 -6.41 -13.66 19.40
N PHE A 186 -5.79 -12.94 18.49
CA PHE A 186 -6.39 -12.70 17.19
C PHE A 186 -5.32 -12.79 16.10
N VAL A 187 -5.80 -13.14 14.91
CA VAL A 187 -5.03 -13.01 13.68
C VAL A 187 -5.72 -11.98 12.82
N GLN A 188 -4.94 -11.01 12.36
CA GLN A 188 -5.39 -10.00 11.42
C GLN A 188 -4.68 -10.23 10.10
N LEU A 189 -5.42 -10.06 9.02
CA LEU A 189 -4.92 -10.01 7.66
C LEU A 189 -5.27 -8.63 7.12
N THR A 190 -4.29 -7.95 6.57
CA THR A 190 -4.50 -6.68 5.87
C THR A 190 -3.75 -6.73 4.56
N SER A 191 -4.14 -5.87 3.64
CA SER A 191 -3.22 -5.52 2.58
C SER A 191 -1.99 -4.93 3.27
N ALA A 192 -0.83 -5.56 3.07
CA ALA A 192 0.34 -4.73 2.89
C ALA A 192 0.04 -3.87 1.65
N GLN A 193 -0.75 -2.82 1.85
CA GLN A 193 -0.36 -1.57 1.27
C GLN A 193 1.14 -1.52 1.50
N VAL A 194 1.89 -1.13 0.49
CA VAL A 194 3.26 -0.74 0.73
C VAL A 194 3.16 0.40 1.73
N LEU A 195 3.07 0.04 3.03
CA LEU A 195 3.66 0.69 4.16
C LEU A 195 5.07 0.75 3.67
N SER A 196 5.33 1.84 2.96
CA SER A 196 6.67 2.21 2.67
C SER A 196 7.36 2.10 4.01
N SER A 197 8.42 1.30 4.02
CA SER A 197 9.17 0.89 5.20
C SER A 197 9.15 1.97 6.29
N PRO A 198 9.25 1.65 7.59
CA PRO A 198 9.10 2.61 8.71
C PRO A 198 10.12 3.78 8.78
N ALA A 199 10.67 4.23 7.65
CA ALA A 199 10.85 5.62 7.29
C ALA A 199 9.53 6.38 6.91
N GLU A 200 8.34 5.91 7.30
CA GLU A 200 7.03 6.50 6.93
C GLU A 200 6.60 7.75 7.72
N ASN A 201 7.57 8.53 8.20
CA ASN A 201 7.42 9.99 8.33
C ASN A 201 8.20 10.73 7.22
N GLY A 202 8.47 10.06 6.11
CA GLY A 202 9.36 10.53 5.04
C GLY A 202 8.78 10.47 3.64
N PHE A 203 7.50 10.11 3.47
CA PHE A 203 6.88 10.26 2.15
C PHE A 203 6.72 11.75 1.85
N CYS A 204 7.25 12.15 0.70
CA CYS A 204 7.04 13.47 0.14
C CYS A 204 5.58 13.71 -0.19
N ASP A 205 4.79 14.16 0.78
CA ASP A 205 3.59 14.90 0.41
C ASP A 205 4.04 16.16 -0.31
N VAL A 206 3.95 16.13 -1.64
CA VAL A 206 4.28 17.25 -2.53
C VAL A 206 3.51 18.52 -2.17
N ASN A 207 2.38 18.40 -1.47
CA ASN A 207 1.59 19.52 -0.98
C ASN A 207 2.08 20.02 0.39
N ASN A 208 2.76 19.17 1.17
CA ASN A 208 3.32 19.46 2.50
C ASN A 208 4.86 19.41 2.54
N ALA A 209 5.53 19.50 1.38
CA ALA A 209 6.98 19.36 1.31
C ALA A 209 7.70 20.48 2.07
N ALA A 210 8.79 20.15 2.77
CA ALA A 210 9.56 21.11 3.58
C ALA A 210 10.14 22.26 2.76
N SER A 211 10.45 22.03 1.49
CA SER A 211 10.89 23.09 0.59
C SER A 211 10.48 22.82 -0.84
N ARG A 212 10.02 23.88 -1.50
CA ARG A 212 9.70 23.93 -2.93
C ARG A 212 10.72 24.82 -3.61
N SER A 213 11.35 24.35 -4.69
CA SER A 213 12.24 25.19 -5.49
C SER A 213 11.46 26.33 -6.14
N LYS A 214 12.17 27.35 -6.60
CA LYS A 214 11.57 28.35 -7.50
C LYS A 214 10.98 27.64 -8.72
N SER A 215 9.71 27.91 -9.02
CA SER A 215 9.06 27.39 -10.22
C SER A 215 9.72 27.91 -11.49
N SER A 216 9.74 27.08 -12.52
CA SER A 216 10.08 27.41 -13.89
C SER A 216 8.93 27.01 -14.82
N TRP A 217 8.91 27.55 -16.03
CA TRP A 217 7.85 27.29 -16.98
C TRP A 217 8.42 26.70 -18.29
N ILE A 218 7.87 25.58 -18.72
CA ILE A 218 8.29 24.85 -19.93
C ILE A 218 7.19 24.83 -20.99
N GLY A 219 7.52 24.30 -22.16
CA GLY A 219 6.66 24.26 -23.33
C GLY A 219 6.74 25.50 -24.21
N LYS A 220 6.16 25.38 -25.41
CA LYS A 220 6.12 26.45 -26.42
C LYS A 220 5.45 27.71 -25.88
N ASP A 221 4.33 27.53 -25.17
CA ASP A 221 3.52 28.63 -24.62
C ASP A 221 3.90 28.98 -23.17
N LYS A 222 4.92 28.34 -22.59
CA LYS A 222 5.38 28.56 -21.20
C LYS A 222 4.25 28.43 -20.17
N ASN A 223 3.36 27.46 -20.39
CA ASN A 223 2.16 27.25 -19.60
C ASN A 223 2.23 26.04 -18.65
N VAL A 224 3.29 25.23 -18.71
CA VAL A 224 3.49 24.09 -17.81
C VAL A 224 4.46 24.49 -16.70
N GLU A 225 3.99 24.48 -15.46
CA GLU A 225 4.79 24.78 -14.29
C GLU A 225 5.66 23.57 -13.93
N VAL A 226 6.95 23.79 -13.67
CA VAL A 226 7.90 22.78 -13.21
C VAL A 226 8.63 23.27 -11.98
N TYR A 227 8.63 22.47 -10.93
CA TYR A 227 9.34 22.74 -9.69
C TYR A 227 9.82 21.42 -9.07
N THR A 228 10.86 21.49 -8.24
CA THR A 228 11.25 20.37 -7.40
C THR A 228 10.72 20.58 -6.00
N VAL A 229 10.38 19.50 -5.33
CA VAL A 229 10.14 19.50 -3.89
C VAL A 229 11.18 18.64 -3.21
N SER A 230 11.66 19.09 -2.06
CA SER A 230 12.53 18.33 -1.18
C SER A 230 11.84 18.16 0.16
N CYS A 231 11.77 16.91 0.61
CA CYS A 231 11.02 16.55 1.81
C CYS A 231 12.00 16.32 2.95
N PRO A 232 11.61 16.70 4.18
CA PRO A 232 12.48 16.57 5.31
C PRO A 232 12.69 15.08 5.55
N THR A 233 13.95 14.64 5.56
CA THR A 233 14.27 13.32 6.11
C THR A 233 13.98 13.39 7.59
N SER A 234 13.01 12.63 8.07
CA SER A 234 12.58 12.58 9.48
C SER A 234 13.62 12.03 10.45
N ARG A 235 14.88 11.84 10.00
CA ARG A 235 16.04 11.68 10.87
C ARG A 235 16.97 12.88 10.73
N GLN A 236 16.86 13.81 11.68
CA GLN A 236 18.04 14.49 12.20
C GLN A 236 18.84 13.46 13.01
N ASP A 237 19.51 12.52 12.34
CA ASP A 237 20.59 11.80 13.02
C ASP A 237 21.70 12.83 13.22
N ASP A 238 21.99 13.11 14.50
CA ASP A 238 22.95 14.10 14.96
C ASP A 238 24.32 13.94 14.28
N GLY A 239 24.61 14.82 13.33
CA GLY A 239 25.93 15.42 13.19
C GLY A 239 27.11 14.54 12.74
N GLN A 240 26.91 13.31 12.26
CA GLN A 240 27.98 12.59 11.56
C GLN A 240 27.98 13.00 10.10
N GLU A 241 28.71 14.07 9.86
CA GLU A 241 29.31 14.55 8.62
C GLU A 241 29.58 13.41 7.61
N LEU A 242 28.54 13.00 6.87
CA LEU A 242 28.69 12.35 5.57
C LEU A 242 29.29 13.43 4.66
N GLN A 243 30.59 13.62 4.82
CA GLN A 243 31.43 14.48 4.02
C GLN A 243 31.14 14.14 2.57
N ARG A 244 30.33 14.99 1.93
CA ARG A 244 30.62 15.61 0.63
C ARG A 244 31.53 14.77 -0.27
N LEU A 245 31.12 13.54 -0.55
CA LEU A 245 31.49 12.88 -1.79
C LEU A 245 30.81 13.73 -2.86
N THR A 246 31.53 14.74 -3.32
CA THR A 246 31.13 15.55 -4.47
C THR A 246 30.85 14.56 -5.58
N PRO A 247 29.60 14.41 -6.04
CA PRO A 247 29.29 13.39 -7.02
C PRO A 247 29.93 13.84 -8.32
N ARG A 248 31.08 13.27 -8.62
CA ARG A 248 31.55 13.11 -10.00
C ARG A 248 30.87 11.91 -10.67
N GLN A 249 29.78 11.42 -10.08
CA GLN A 249 28.98 10.35 -10.63
C GLN A 249 28.15 10.91 -11.77
N THR A 250 28.40 10.40 -12.98
CA THR A 250 27.53 10.62 -14.13
C THR A 250 26.14 10.10 -13.76
N PRO A 251 25.07 10.89 -13.95
CA PRO A 251 23.71 10.42 -13.70
C PRO A 251 23.43 9.09 -14.41
N THR A 252 22.84 8.14 -13.69
CA THR A 252 22.43 6.87 -14.29
C THR A 252 21.30 7.15 -15.27
N ASN A 253 21.55 6.89 -16.55
CA ASN A 253 20.55 7.05 -17.59
C ASN A 253 19.50 5.94 -17.49
N VAL A 254 18.27 6.32 -17.20
CA VAL A 254 17.08 5.45 -17.10
C VAL A 254 16.10 5.68 -18.26
N CYS A 255 16.53 6.32 -19.36
CA CYS A 255 15.77 6.37 -20.60
C CYS A 255 15.44 4.97 -21.12
N GLY A 256 14.23 4.81 -21.66
CA GLY A 256 13.74 3.53 -22.19
C GLY A 256 13.59 2.44 -21.13
N ALA A 257 13.81 2.75 -19.85
CA ALA A 257 13.56 1.81 -18.77
C ALA A 257 12.06 1.49 -18.76
N GLN A 258 11.76 0.23 -19.03
CA GLN A 258 10.39 -0.26 -19.08
C GLN A 258 9.83 -0.36 -17.67
N CYS A 259 8.64 0.18 -17.46
CA CYS A 259 7.73 -0.32 -16.46
C CYS A 259 7.42 -1.78 -16.92
N GLU A 260 7.54 -2.86 -16.13
CA GLU A 260 7.43 -4.29 -16.58
C GLU A 260 6.01 -4.92 -16.51
N PRO A 261 5.56 -5.86 -17.39
CA PRO A 261 4.14 -6.23 -17.50
C PRO A 261 3.54 -7.01 -16.35
N ASP A 262 2.29 -6.69 -16.04
CA ASP A 262 1.31 -7.72 -15.66
C ASP A 262 1.16 -8.69 -16.86
N PRO A 263 1.48 -9.98 -16.70
CA PRO A 263 1.35 -10.98 -17.76
C PRO A 263 -0.09 -11.21 -18.27
N ARG A 264 -1.11 -10.51 -17.74
CA ARG A 264 -2.53 -10.69 -18.11
C ARG A 264 -3.10 -9.65 -19.08
N MET A 265 -2.35 -8.60 -19.46
CA MET A 265 -2.81 -7.60 -20.46
C MET A 265 -2.06 -7.72 -21.79
N THR A 266 -2.44 -8.68 -22.62
CA THR A 266 -2.06 -8.71 -24.05
C THR A 266 -3.14 -8.04 -24.88
N MET A 267 -3.05 -6.72 -25.07
CA MET A 267 -3.71 -6.08 -26.22
C MET A 267 -2.68 -5.25 -27.01
N GLN A 268 -2.51 -5.70 -28.24
CA GLN A 268 -1.43 -5.35 -29.15
C GLN A 268 -1.69 -4.01 -29.84
N PHE A 269 -1.30 -2.93 -29.19
CA PHE A 269 -0.96 -1.68 -29.87
C PHE A 269 0.52 -1.38 -29.57
N ASP A 270 1.31 -1.19 -30.62
CA ASP A 270 2.79 -1.11 -30.62
C ASP A 270 3.31 0.16 -29.93
N ILE A 271 3.09 0.26 -28.62
CA ILE A 271 3.86 1.08 -27.70
C ILE A 271 4.73 0.09 -26.93
N ARG A 272 5.98 -0.07 -27.36
CA ARG A 272 6.87 -1.13 -26.86
C ARG A 272 7.15 -1.00 -25.36
N GLY A 273 6.39 -1.76 -24.56
CA GLY A 273 6.78 -2.21 -23.22
C GLY A 273 6.67 -1.19 -22.10
N ILE A 274 5.52 -0.52 -21.97
CA ILE A 274 5.14 0.17 -20.72
C ILE A 274 4.17 -0.75 -19.99
N SER A 275 4.58 -1.31 -18.85
CA SER A 275 3.86 -2.48 -18.37
C SER A 275 3.81 -2.66 -16.84
N ASN A 276 4.53 -1.88 -16.02
CA ASN A 276 4.31 -1.71 -14.55
C ASN A 276 3.46 -0.47 -14.30
N THR A 277 2.38 -0.34 -15.07
CA THR A 277 1.48 0.80 -14.96
C THR A 277 0.25 0.41 -14.17
N ASN A 278 0.00 1.10 -13.07
CA ASN A 278 -1.18 0.87 -12.26
C ASN A 278 -2.12 2.06 -12.42
N CYS A 279 -3.39 1.80 -12.74
CA CYS A 279 -4.43 2.80 -12.63
C CYS A 279 -5.05 2.72 -11.24
N PHE A 280 -5.22 3.86 -10.57
CA PHE A 280 -5.77 3.90 -9.23
C PHE A 280 -7.31 3.80 -9.28
N THR A 281 -7.83 2.59 -9.09
CA THR A 281 -9.26 2.24 -9.09
C THR A 281 -9.70 1.66 -7.73
N PRO A 282 -10.99 1.72 -7.33
CA PRO A 282 -12.09 2.44 -7.97
C PRO A 282 -12.12 3.92 -7.53
N SER A 283 -12.10 4.87 -8.46
CA SER A 283 -12.35 6.29 -8.15
C SER A 283 -12.70 7.07 -9.42
N GLY A 284 -13.78 7.86 -9.38
CA GLY A 284 -14.04 8.87 -10.41
C GLY A 284 -13.07 10.06 -10.30
N GLY A 285 -13.00 10.89 -11.34
CA GLY A 285 -12.22 12.14 -11.31
C GLY A 285 -10.75 12.01 -11.74
N GLY A 286 -10.43 11.08 -12.64
CA GLY A 286 -9.09 11.03 -13.25
C GLY A 286 -8.74 12.27 -14.07
N PRO A 287 -7.44 12.49 -14.30
CA PRO A 287 -6.95 13.66 -14.99
C PRO A 287 -7.48 13.73 -16.42
N ASP A 288 -7.74 14.94 -16.94
CA ASP A 288 -8.18 15.15 -18.32
C ASP A 288 -7.02 14.83 -19.28
N PRO A 289 -7.18 13.85 -20.21
CA PRO A 289 -6.13 13.51 -21.17
C PRO A 289 -5.66 14.66 -22.05
N ASN A 290 -6.53 15.63 -22.35
CA ASN A 290 -6.17 16.79 -23.15
C ASN A 290 -5.25 17.73 -22.36
N GLU A 291 -5.50 17.90 -21.07
CA GLU A 291 -4.66 18.73 -20.19
C GLU A 291 -3.31 18.06 -19.93
N CYS A 292 -3.29 16.73 -19.77
CA CYS A 292 -2.04 15.99 -19.65
C CYS A 292 -1.19 15.99 -20.93
N ASN A 293 -1.82 15.95 -22.11
CA ASN A 293 -1.11 16.11 -23.38
C ASN A 293 -0.34 17.43 -23.46
N VAL A 294 -0.85 18.51 -22.84
CA VAL A 294 -0.11 19.79 -22.79
C VAL A 294 1.22 19.64 -22.03
N ILE A 295 1.25 18.84 -20.96
CA ILE A 295 2.50 18.52 -20.25
C ILE A 295 3.43 17.67 -21.13
N GLY A 296 2.89 16.66 -21.82
CA GLY A 296 3.64 15.83 -22.77
C GLY A 296 4.26 16.64 -23.91
N ASP A 297 3.50 17.54 -24.53
CA ASP A 297 3.98 18.43 -25.59
C ASP A 297 5.01 19.44 -25.10
N ALA A 298 4.85 19.93 -23.87
CA ALA A 298 5.83 20.82 -23.27
C ALA A 298 7.17 20.12 -23.02
N LEU A 299 7.15 18.84 -22.63
CA LEU A 299 8.34 18.00 -22.50
C LEU A 299 9.00 17.73 -23.85
N ARG A 300 8.23 17.40 -24.90
CA ARG A 300 8.74 17.22 -26.27
C ARG A 300 9.40 18.49 -26.79
N TYR A 301 8.73 19.63 -26.64
CA TYR A 301 9.29 20.93 -27.01
C TYR A 301 10.59 21.22 -26.23
N ALA A 302 10.62 20.96 -24.92
CA ALA A 302 11.83 21.11 -24.14
C ALA A 302 12.96 20.15 -24.59
N SER A 303 12.61 18.95 -25.05
CA SER A 303 13.57 17.97 -25.60
C SER A 303 14.32 18.52 -26.81
N GLU A 304 13.60 19.18 -27.72
CA GLU A 304 14.17 19.76 -28.94
C GLU A 304 15.00 21.02 -28.67
N ASN A 305 14.64 21.81 -27.65
CA ASN A 305 15.21 23.13 -27.43
C ASN A 305 16.26 23.19 -26.30
N THR A 306 16.23 22.25 -25.35
CA THR A 306 17.13 22.23 -24.18
C THR A 306 17.92 20.92 -24.05
N GLY A 307 17.64 19.93 -24.91
CA GLY A 307 18.27 18.61 -24.92
C GLY A 307 17.32 17.50 -24.47
N ALA A 308 17.63 16.25 -24.82
CA ALA A 308 16.72 15.12 -24.59
C ALA A 308 16.63 14.65 -23.13
N ILE A 309 17.67 14.89 -22.33
CA ILE A 309 17.82 14.33 -20.98
C ILE A 309 17.37 15.30 -19.90
N PHE A 310 16.49 14.82 -19.03
CA PHE A 310 16.05 15.49 -17.81
C PHE A 310 16.88 14.99 -16.61
N PRO A 311 17.78 15.81 -16.04
CA PRO A 311 18.55 15.40 -14.86
C PRO A 311 17.66 15.40 -13.62
N ILE A 312 17.80 14.37 -12.80
CA ILE A 312 17.05 14.16 -11.57
C ILE A 312 18.05 14.12 -10.42
N GLY A 313 17.87 15.05 -9.48
CA GLY A 313 18.78 15.24 -8.36
C GLY A 313 18.88 14.00 -7.45
N LEU A 314 19.87 14.02 -6.57
CA LEU A 314 20.11 12.94 -5.59
C LEU A 314 18.94 12.77 -4.62
N SER A 315 18.58 11.53 -4.32
CA SER A 315 17.73 11.21 -3.16
C SER A 315 18.54 11.39 -1.84
N PRO A 316 17.92 11.47 -0.65
CA PRO A 316 16.52 11.22 -0.34
C PRO A 316 15.65 12.42 -0.74
N ASN A 317 14.56 12.19 -1.49
CA ASN A 317 13.44 13.13 -1.66
C ASN A 317 13.53 14.20 -2.75
N ASN A 318 14.27 14.00 -3.84
CA ASN A 318 14.14 14.88 -5.00
C ASN A 318 12.97 14.44 -5.88
N THR A 319 11.82 15.11 -5.69
CA THR A 319 10.64 14.93 -6.54
C THR A 319 10.55 16.08 -7.52
N ILE A 320 10.48 15.77 -8.81
CA ILE A 320 10.18 16.77 -9.84
C ILE A 320 8.69 16.74 -10.09
N VAL A 321 8.02 17.88 -10.01
CA VAL A 321 6.59 18.02 -10.25
C VAL A 321 6.37 18.87 -11.49
N MET A 322 5.46 18.43 -12.36
CA MET A 322 4.95 19.20 -13.49
C MET A 322 3.44 19.31 -13.41
N GLN A 323 2.91 20.49 -13.71
CA GLN A 323 1.50 20.78 -13.53
C GLN A 323 0.98 21.66 -14.65
N TYR A 324 -0.21 21.30 -15.15
CA TYR A 324 -1.00 22.11 -16.06
C TYR A 324 -2.48 21.90 -15.76
N ARG A 325 -3.15 22.97 -15.29
CA ARG A 325 -4.57 22.92 -14.89
C ARG A 325 -4.83 21.68 -14.03
N THR A 326 -5.80 20.83 -14.34
CA THR A 326 -6.15 19.65 -13.52
C THR A 326 -5.11 18.54 -13.58
N CYS A 327 -4.23 18.52 -14.58
CA CYS A 327 -3.25 17.46 -14.71
C CYS A 327 -1.98 17.74 -13.89
N LYS A 328 -1.58 16.77 -13.06
CA LYS A 328 -0.32 16.78 -12.30
C LYS A 328 0.44 15.50 -12.56
N THR A 329 1.74 15.61 -12.82
CA THR A 329 2.65 14.48 -12.86
C THR A 329 3.87 14.75 -12.00
N PHE A 330 4.44 13.71 -11.43
CA PHE A 330 5.73 13.83 -10.75
C PHE A 330 6.60 12.60 -10.95
N PHE A 331 7.91 12.81 -10.85
CA PHE A 331 8.92 11.77 -10.85
C PHE A 331 9.57 11.77 -9.47
N LEU A 332 9.58 10.61 -8.80
CA LEU A 332 10.30 10.41 -7.54
C LEU A 332 11.57 9.59 -7.79
N ASN A 333 12.73 10.14 -7.46
CA ASN A 333 13.99 9.39 -7.40
C ASN A 333 14.17 8.77 -6.01
N GLN A 334 14.15 7.44 -5.94
CA GLN A 334 14.41 6.66 -4.72
C GLN A 334 15.82 6.02 -4.74
N ASP A 335 16.60 6.26 -5.78
CA ASP A 335 17.99 5.79 -5.89
C ASP A 335 18.92 6.65 -5.02
N LEU A 336 20.01 6.05 -4.53
CA LEU A 336 21.06 6.76 -3.81
C LEU A 336 21.88 7.69 -4.73
N GLY A 337 21.83 7.45 -6.04
CA GLY A 337 22.53 8.23 -7.07
C GLY A 337 21.62 9.19 -7.85
N PRO A 338 22.23 10.08 -8.67
CA PRO A 338 21.46 10.95 -9.55
C PRO A 338 20.96 10.12 -10.73
N LEU A 339 19.74 10.39 -11.17
CA LEU A 339 19.14 9.74 -12.33
C LEU A 339 19.05 10.73 -13.50
N ALA A 340 18.96 10.21 -14.71
CA ALA A 340 18.70 10.95 -15.93
C ALA A 340 17.58 10.25 -16.70
N TYR A 341 16.48 10.95 -16.97
CA TYR A 341 15.32 10.38 -17.66
C TYR A 341 15.02 11.13 -18.96
N CYS A 342 14.52 10.43 -19.98
CA CYS A 342 14.28 11.04 -21.28
C CYS A 342 12.96 11.82 -21.28
N ARG A 343 13.01 13.08 -21.74
CA ARG A 343 11.82 13.93 -21.83
C ARG A 343 10.75 13.32 -22.73
N THR A 344 11.16 12.72 -23.84
CA THR A 344 10.25 12.05 -24.79
C THR A 344 9.57 10.82 -24.19
N ASP A 345 10.28 10.08 -23.35
CA ASP A 345 9.77 8.86 -22.71
C ASP A 345 8.79 9.23 -21.59
N TRP A 346 9.10 10.27 -20.82
CA TRP A 346 8.17 10.82 -19.84
C TRP A 346 6.90 11.37 -20.53
N ALA A 347 7.04 12.10 -21.64
CA ALA A 347 5.89 12.57 -22.41
C ALA A 347 5.00 11.42 -22.90
N ALA A 348 5.59 10.38 -23.49
CA ALA A 348 4.85 9.20 -23.94
C ALA A 348 4.14 8.47 -22.78
N LEU A 349 4.80 8.39 -21.61
CA LEU A 349 4.21 7.80 -20.42
C LEU A 349 3.04 8.61 -19.87
N ILE A 350 3.14 9.95 -19.87
CA ILE A 350 2.04 10.83 -19.45
C ILE A 350 0.82 10.63 -20.37
N ASP A 351 1.03 10.61 -21.68
CA ASP A 351 -0.07 10.44 -22.64
C ASP A 351 -0.74 9.07 -22.47
N TRP A 352 0.06 8.03 -22.25
CA TRP A 352 -0.45 6.68 -22.00
C TRP A 352 -1.24 6.61 -20.69
N LEU A 353 -0.68 7.10 -19.58
CA LEU A 353 -1.34 7.08 -18.28
C LEU A 353 -2.61 7.92 -18.29
N ALA A 354 -2.60 9.09 -18.94
CA ALA A 354 -3.76 9.95 -18.99
C ALA A 354 -4.89 9.29 -19.78
N PHE A 355 -4.58 8.67 -20.92
CA PHE A 355 -5.60 7.99 -21.72
C PHE A 355 -6.16 6.73 -21.05
N ASN A 356 -5.31 5.93 -20.40
CA ASN A 356 -5.70 4.63 -19.84
C ASN A 356 -6.12 4.68 -18.37
N CYS A 357 -5.76 5.72 -17.61
CA CYS A 357 -6.06 5.86 -16.18
C CYS A 357 -6.88 7.14 -15.87
N GLN A 358 -7.86 7.44 -16.71
CA GLN A 358 -8.79 8.56 -16.56
C GLN A 358 -10.15 8.15 -15.97
N ALA A 359 -11.01 9.14 -15.75
CA ALA A 359 -12.35 8.97 -15.20
C ALA A 359 -13.24 7.99 -15.99
N THR A 360 -13.11 7.88 -17.32
CA THR A 360 -13.88 6.92 -18.14
C THR A 360 -13.53 5.46 -17.83
N GLN A 361 -12.35 5.22 -17.24
CA GLN A 361 -11.89 3.93 -16.76
C GLN A 361 -12.11 3.75 -15.25
N ASN A 362 -12.90 4.64 -14.62
CA ASN A 362 -13.12 4.69 -13.17
C ASN A 362 -11.79 4.75 -12.36
N ALA A 363 -10.80 5.44 -12.93
CA ALA A 363 -9.51 5.71 -12.31
C ALA A 363 -9.33 7.20 -12.03
N HIS A 364 -8.55 7.53 -10.99
CA HIS A 364 -8.22 8.91 -10.61
C HIS A 364 -6.77 9.32 -10.95
N GLY A 365 -6.15 8.58 -11.87
CA GLY A 365 -4.73 8.66 -12.20
C GLY A 365 -4.07 7.29 -12.18
N GLY A 366 -2.75 7.29 -12.28
CA GLY A 366 -1.97 6.06 -12.26
C GLY A 366 -0.48 6.33 -12.07
N ASN A 367 0.31 5.26 -11.92
CA ASN A 367 1.76 5.35 -11.86
C ASN A 367 2.43 4.37 -12.80
N CYS A 368 3.72 4.59 -13.05
CA CYS A 368 4.66 3.63 -13.57
C CYS A 368 5.79 3.48 -12.56
N VAL A 369 6.04 2.25 -12.11
CA VAL A 369 7.11 1.95 -11.16
C VAL A 369 8.25 1.22 -11.89
N ALA A 370 9.49 1.68 -11.66
CA ALA A 370 10.67 1.01 -12.16
C ALA A 370 10.72 -0.45 -11.71
N LYS A 371 11.23 -1.35 -12.56
CA LYS A 371 11.38 -2.78 -12.22
C LYS A 371 12.19 -3.00 -10.93
N ASP A 372 13.22 -2.20 -10.73
CA ASP A 372 14.08 -2.25 -9.55
C ASP A 372 13.59 -1.36 -8.40
N GLN A 373 12.40 -0.76 -8.55
CA GLN A 373 11.74 0.14 -7.59
C GLN A 373 12.59 1.35 -7.17
N ARG A 374 13.61 1.72 -7.97
CA ARG A 374 14.47 2.86 -7.66
C ARG A 374 13.85 4.21 -8.04
N TRP A 375 12.78 4.20 -8.82
CA TRP A 375 12.05 5.40 -9.18
C TRP A 375 10.63 5.06 -9.61
N PHE A 376 9.77 6.06 -9.61
CA PHE A 376 8.46 5.96 -10.26
C PHE A 376 8.01 7.32 -10.79
N VAL A 377 7.11 7.26 -11.77
CA VAL A 377 6.37 8.40 -12.29
C VAL A 377 4.91 8.21 -11.94
N GLN A 378 4.25 9.25 -11.45
CA GLN A 378 2.83 9.24 -11.15
C GLN A 378 2.12 10.36 -11.90
N LEU A 379 0.87 10.10 -12.27
CA LEU A 379 -0.08 11.02 -12.86
C LEU A 379 -1.34 11.06 -12.00
N SER A 380 -1.84 12.24 -11.68
CA SER A 380 -3.09 12.42 -10.92
C SER A 380 -3.83 13.69 -11.36
N ASP A 381 -5.10 13.79 -10.98
CA ASP A 381 -5.81 15.07 -10.93
C ASP A 381 -5.22 15.95 -9.79
N LEU A 382 -5.38 17.26 -9.88
CA LEU A 382 -5.10 18.22 -8.80
C LEU A 382 -6.14 18.17 -7.70
N ASN A 383 -7.40 17.90 -8.05
CA ASN A 383 -8.49 17.91 -7.08
C ASN A 383 -8.63 16.58 -6.36
N SER A 384 -8.07 15.50 -6.92
CA SER A 384 -7.80 14.33 -6.12
C SER A 384 -6.71 14.74 -5.12
N GLN A 385 -7.12 14.92 -3.87
CA GLN A 385 -6.15 14.97 -2.77
C GLN A 385 -5.32 13.71 -2.93
N SER A 386 -4.09 13.90 -3.38
CA SER A 386 -3.09 12.85 -3.47
C SER A 386 -2.72 12.51 -2.04
N HIS A 387 -3.62 11.81 -1.34
CA HIS A 387 -3.19 10.88 -0.31
C HIS A 387 -2.31 9.90 -1.08
N LEU A 388 -1.00 10.09 -0.94
CA LEU A 388 0.04 9.31 -1.58
C LEU A 388 0.14 7.93 -0.94
N THR A 389 -1.00 7.26 -0.78
CA THR A 389 -1.08 5.86 -0.44
C THR A 389 -0.95 5.09 -1.75
N LEU A 390 0.22 4.52 -1.98
CA LEU A 390 0.43 3.49 -2.99
C LEU A 390 -0.46 2.29 -2.63
N ASN A 391 -1.69 2.28 -3.14
CA ASN A 391 -2.49 1.06 -3.24
C ASN A 391 -2.00 0.32 -4.48
N SER A 392 -0.92 -0.44 -4.34
CA SER A 392 -0.47 -1.42 -5.33
C SER A 392 -0.94 -2.81 -4.93
#